data_AF-A0A9Q4C5X7-F1
#
_entry.id   AF-A0A9Q4C5X7-F1
#
_cell.length_a   1.000
_cell.length_b   1.000
_cell.length_c   1.000
_cell.angle_alpha   90.00
_cell.angle_beta   90.00
_cell.angle_gamma   90.00
#
_symmetry.space_group_name_H-M   'P 1'
#
loop_
_entity.id
_entity.type
_entity.pdbx_description
1 polymer ?
#
loop_
_entity_poly.entity_id
_entity_poly.type
_entity_poly.pdbx_seq_one_letter_code
_entity_poly.pdbx_strand_id
1 'polypeptide(L)' 'MPEYDCPRCGAVLDEYATDDKQEYVCSDCGYVGVPVEHTSDSDETESWDEAFERFDERKGDDG' A
#
# COMPACT_ATOMS: atom_id res chain seq x y z
N MET A 1 -6.90 17.02 23.22
CA MET A 1 -5.50 16.79 22.77
C MET A 1 -5.62 15.64 21.78
N PRO A 2 -5.20 15.78 20.51
CA PRO A 2 -5.47 14.74 19.53
C PRO A 2 -4.76 13.45 19.94
N GLU A 3 -5.49 12.35 19.80
CA GLU A 3 -5.10 11.00 20.18
C GLU A 3 -4.09 10.50 19.13
N TYR A 4 -2.82 10.36 19.51
CA TYR A 4 -1.73 9.88 18.64
C TYR A 4 -1.74 8.35 18.51
N ASP A 5 -2.88 7.71 18.73
CA ASP A 5 -3.00 6.26 18.74
C ASP A 5 -3.26 5.73 17.33
N CYS A 6 -2.48 4.74 16.92
CA CYS A 6 -2.59 4.13 15.61
C CYS A 6 -3.94 3.41 15.48
N PRO A 7 -4.76 3.73 14.46
CA PRO A 7 -6.08 3.11 14.28
C PRO A 7 -6.03 1.60 13.97
N ARG A 8 -4.86 1.05 13.65
CA ARG A 8 -4.70 -0.39 13.35
C ARG A 8 -4.28 -1.24 14.54
N CYS A 9 -3.45 -0.72 15.43
CA CYS A 9 -2.88 -1.50 16.54
C CYS A 9 -2.96 -0.81 17.91
N GLY A 10 -3.37 0.45 17.97
CA GLY A 10 -3.44 1.24 19.21
C GLY A 10 -2.09 1.68 19.77
N ALA A 11 -1.00 1.50 19.02
CA ALA A 11 0.32 2.01 19.41
C ALA A 11 0.43 3.52 19.14
N VAL A 12 1.28 4.22 19.90
CA VAL A 12 1.54 5.64 19.67
C VAL A 12 2.26 5.85 18.33
N LEU A 13 1.83 6.84 17.55
CA LEU A 13 2.41 7.22 16.27
C LEU A 13 3.69 8.05 16.48
N ASP A 14 4.69 7.76 15.66
CA ASP A 14 5.90 8.58 15.51
C ASP A 14 5.59 9.79 14.62
N GLU A 15 6.01 10.98 15.06
CA GLU A 15 5.90 12.23 14.30
C GLU A 15 7.24 12.57 13.63
N TYR A 16 7.21 12.84 12.34
CA TYR A 16 8.34 13.34 11.56
C TYR A 16 7.98 14.71 10.98
N ALA A 17 8.70 15.74 11.41
CA ALA A 17 8.55 17.10 10.90
C ALA A 17 9.78 17.53 10.11
N THR A 18 9.53 18.09 8.93
CA THR A 18 10.48 18.84 8.08
C THR A 18 9.96 20.28 7.95
N ASP A 19 10.81 21.21 7.50
CA ASP A 19 10.45 22.65 7.39
C ASP A 19 9.11 22.89 6.68
N ASP A 20 8.77 22.05 5.70
CA ASP A 20 7.58 22.18 4.86
C ASP A 20 6.42 21.23 5.23
N LYS A 21 6.68 20.14 5.98
CA LYS A 21 5.74 19.02 6.13
C LYS A 21 5.85 18.27 7.45
N GLN A 22 4.71 17.76 7.91
CA GLN A 22 4.55 16.95 9.11
C GLN A 22 3.89 15.63 8.72
N GLU A 23 4.44 14.50 9.16
CA GLU A 23 3.97 13.16 8.82
C GLU A 23 3.94 12.25 10.04
N TYR A 24 2.96 11.34 10.08
CA TYR A 24 2.75 10.41 11.20
C TYR A 24 2.85 8.96 10.72
N VAL A 25 3.70 8.19 11.40
CA VAL A 25 3.99 6.78 11.06
C VAL A 25 3.85 5.91 12.30
N CYS A 26 3.25 4.74 12.17
CA CYS A 26 3.30 3.71 13.19
C CYS A 26 4.47 2.76 12.89
N SER A 27 5.54 2.80 13.70
CA SER A 27 6.66 1.87 13.54
C SER A 27 6.31 0.41 13.87
N ASP A 28 5.23 0.18 14.61
CA ASP A 28 4.83 -1.16 15.07
C ASP A 28 4.18 -1.99 13.97
N CYS A 29 3.29 -1.37 13.18
CA CYS A 29 2.58 -2.06 12.10
C CYS A 29 2.88 -1.51 10.70
N GLY A 30 3.55 -0.36 10.59
CA GLY A 30 3.84 0.31 9.32
C GLY A 30 2.66 1.14 8.78
N TYR A 31 1.69 1.51 9.62
CA TYR A 31 0.61 2.42 9.20
C TYR A 31 1.16 3.83 8.94
N VAL A 32 0.77 4.45 7.82
CA VAL A 32 1.08 5.85 7.50
C VAL A 32 -0.22 6.52 7.10
N GLY A 33 -0.56 7.66 7.73
CA GLY A 33 -1.85 8.35 7.59
C GLY A 33 -2.11 9.03 6.23
N VAL A 34 -1.45 8.59 5.17
CA VAL A 34 -1.62 9.14 3.82
C VAL A 34 -2.89 8.59 3.22
N PRO A 35 -3.81 9.44 2.69
CA PRO A 35 -4.93 8.95 1.91
C PRO A 35 -4.39 8.25 0.66
N VAL A 36 -4.65 6.96 0.54
CA VAL A 36 -4.34 6.17 -0.65
C VAL A 36 -5.65 5.77 -1.32
N GLU A 37 -5.71 5.96 -2.63
CA GLU A 37 -6.87 5.51 -3.41
C GLU A 37 -6.69 4.03 -3.71
N HIS A 38 -7.48 3.18 -3.06
CA HIS A 38 -7.50 1.72 -3.30
C HIS A 38 -8.36 1.35 -4.53
N THR A 39 -8.43 2.25 -5.51
CA THR A 39 -9.12 1.96 -6.77
C THR A 39 -8.09 1.53 -7.80
N SER A 40 -8.22 0.30 -8.31
CA SER A 40 -7.54 -0.08 -9.54
C SER A 40 -8.27 0.62 -10.69
N ASP A 41 -7.55 1.42 -11.48
CA ASP A 41 -8.07 2.07 -12.70
C ASP A 41 -8.28 1.07 -13.87
N SER A 42 -8.04 -0.22 -13.63
CA SER A 42 -8.13 -1.26 -14.65
C SER A 42 -9.56 -1.79 -14.75
N ASP A 43 -10.25 -1.44 -15.84
CA ASP A 43 -11.59 -1.96 -16.18
C ASP A 43 -11.63 -3.49 -16.36
N GLU A 44 -10.51 -4.13 -16.66
CA GLU A 44 -10.44 -5.56 -16.91
C GLU A 44 -9.82 -6.28 -15.70
N THR A 45 -10.68 -6.83 -14.85
CA THR A 45 -10.25 -7.82 -13.85
C THR A 45 -9.96 -9.12 -14.59
N GLU A 46 -8.70 -9.34 -14.98
CA GLU A 46 -8.27 -10.65 -15.50
C GLU A 46 -8.38 -11.70 -14.38
N SER A 47 -8.83 -12.90 -14.74
CA SER A 47 -8.85 -14.03 -13.80
C SER A 47 -7.41 -14.45 -13.46
N TRP A 48 -7.23 -15.11 -12.31
CA TRP A 48 -5.92 -15.67 -11.95
C TRP A 48 -5.40 -16.65 -13.02
N ASP A 49 -6.28 -17.47 -13.61
CA ASP A 49 -5.94 -18.38 -14.70
C ASP A 49 -5.43 -17.63 -15.95
N GLU A 50 -6.14 -16.57 -16.37
CA GLU A 50 -5.74 -15.72 -17.52
C GLU A 50 -4.39 -15.04 -17.27
N ALA A 51 -4.10 -14.63 -16.04
CA ALA A 51 -2.81 -14.04 -15.67
C ALA A 51 -1.65 -15.03 -15.77
N PHE A 52 -1.85 -16.29 -15.38
CA PHE A 52 -0.84 -17.33 -15.49
C PHE A 52 -0.63 -17.77 -16.95
N GLU A 53 -1.70 -17.95 -17.73
CA GLU A 53 -1.59 -18.27 -19.17
C GLU A 53 -0.74 -17.23 -19.91
N ARG A 54 -1.04 -15.94 -19.73
CA ARG A 54 -0.25 -14.84 -20.31
C ARG A 54 1.21 -14.86 -19.86
N PHE A 55 1.47 -15.17 -18.59
CA PHE A 55 2.83 -15.24 -18.06
C PHE A 55 3.64 -16.38 -18.69
N ASP A 56 3.03 -17.55 -18.84
CA ASP A 56 3.65 -18.73 -19.47
C ASP A 56 3.86 -18.52 -20.97
N GLU A 57 2.90 -17.92 -21.68
CA GLU A 57 3.05 -17.53 -23.09
C GLU A 57 4.23 -16.57 -23.31
N ARG A 58 4.43 -15.60 -22.41
CA ARG A 58 5.58 -14.68 -22.48
C ARG A 58 6.91 -15.35 -22.15
N LYS A 59 6.90 -16.45 -21.39
CA LYS A 59 8.09 -17.21 -21.00
C LYS A 59 8.49 -18.28 -22.03
N GLY A 60 7.57 -18.70 -22.89
CA GLY A 60 7.78 -19.73 -23.91
C GLY A 60 8.60 -19.32 -25.14
N ASP A 61 9.02 -18.06 -25.26
CA ASP A 61 9.80 -17.54 -26.42
C ASP A 61 11.34 -17.53 -26.20
N ASP A 62 11.84 -17.98 -25.05
CA ASP A 62 13.29 -18.03 -24.72
C ASP A 62 13.81 -19.47 -24.52
N GLY A 63 13.22 -20.45 -25.22
CA GLY A 63 13.54 -21.89 -25.13
C GLY A 63 14.25 -22.46 -26.35
#